data_AF-A0A5D3B2A5-F1
#
_entry.id   AF-A0A5D3B2A5-F1
#
_cell.length_a   1.000
_cell.length_b   1.000
_cell.length_c   1.000
_cell.angle_alpha   90.00
_cell.angle_beta   90.00
_cell.angle_gamma   90.00
#
_symmetry.space_group_name_H-M   'P 1'
#
loop_
_entity.id
_entity.type
_entity.pdbx_description
1 polymer ?
#
loop_
_entity_poly.entity_id
_entity_poly.type
_entity_poly.pdbx_seq_one_letter_code
_entity_poly.pdbx_strand_id
1 'polypeptide(L)'
;MSSADQQTSTAPSSLNDTHQSVEDVSSEINTAVEALVNNFEFQLEYNITEIDNFKRFEHVFHSARKSILSAVKDEVTKTLKSQVASRKREGRTDGSMNDVNLYARNVDVDEGMRVHFEDFSVYGKGWSGKQTCTTLVIDSGLAPEGDSQKKEEEVEEQVV
;
A
#
# COMPACT_ATOMS: atom_id res chain seq x y z
N MET A 1 -52.90 56.03 3.40
CA MET A 1 -51.44 55.96 3.57
C MET A 1 -51.13 55.04 4.74
N SER A 2 -50.47 53.91 4.48
CA SER A 2 -49.46 53.28 5.35
C SER A 2 -48.99 52.00 4.68
N SER A 3 -47.75 52.08 4.20
CA SER A 3 -46.93 51.02 3.64
C SER A 3 -46.39 50.10 4.75
N ALA A 4 -46.21 48.81 4.45
CA ALA A 4 -45.01 48.04 4.77
C ALA A 4 -45.19 46.57 4.34
N ASP A 5 -44.83 46.28 3.09
CA ASP A 5 -44.12 45.05 2.78
C ASP A 5 -42.84 45.02 3.63
N GLN A 6 -42.53 43.89 4.28
CA GLN A 6 -41.17 43.33 4.22
C GLN A 6 -41.06 41.94 4.85
N GLN A 7 -40.60 41.03 3.99
CA GLN A 7 -39.60 40.00 4.23
C GLN A 7 -40.01 38.72 4.98
N THR A 8 -40.42 37.76 4.14
CA THR A 8 -40.13 36.33 4.27
C THR A 8 -38.72 36.07 4.80
N SER A 9 -38.67 35.41 5.95
CA SER A 9 -37.44 34.92 6.59
C SER A 9 -36.71 33.97 5.65
N THR A 10 -35.48 34.34 5.31
CA THR A 10 -34.56 33.60 4.46
C THR A 10 -34.15 32.28 5.12
N ALA A 11 -34.01 31.25 4.27
CA ALA A 11 -33.57 29.87 4.51
C ALA A 11 -32.42 29.69 5.55
N PRO A 12 -32.29 28.48 6.14
CA PRO A 12 -31.31 28.18 7.18
C PRO A 12 -29.88 28.43 6.73
N SER A 13 -29.11 29.06 7.61
CA SER A 13 -27.69 29.36 7.49
C SER A 13 -26.85 28.08 7.33
N SER A 14 -26.70 27.61 6.10
CA SER A 14 -25.58 26.81 5.64
C SER A 14 -24.38 27.74 5.47
N LEU A 15 -23.24 27.42 6.12
CA LEU A 15 -21.85 27.73 5.72
C LEU A 15 -20.87 27.63 6.92
N ASN A 16 -20.81 26.49 7.60
CA ASN A 16 -19.69 26.20 8.53
C ASN A 16 -18.78 25.03 8.09
N ASP A 17 -19.05 24.38 6.95
CA ASP A 17 -18.32 23.18 6.51
C ASP A 17 -17.15 23.45 5.54
N THR A 18 -16.62 24.69 5.47
CA THR A 18 -15.63 25.04 4.44
C THR A 18 -14.16 25.00 4.92
N HIS A 19 -13.91 24.70 6.20
CA HIS A 19 -12.55 24.62 6.75
C HIS A 19 -12.29 23.37 7.61
N GLN A 20 -12.92 22.23 7.33
CA GLN A 20 -12.25 20.95 7.63
C GLN A 20 -11.03 20.87 6.70
N SER A 21 -9.93 21.41 7.23
CA SER A 21 -8.72 21.79 6.52
C SER A 21 -8.15 20.60 5.75
N VAL A 22 -7.70 20.84 4.52
CA VAL A 22 -6.97 19.86 3.69
C VAL A 22 -5.74 19.28 4.44
N GLU A 23 -5.22 20.00 5.42
CA GLU A 23 -4.15 19.53 6.33
C GLU A 23 -4.60 18.38 7.23
N ASP A 24 -5.84 18.40 7.72
CA ASP A 24 -6.38 17.40 8.65
C ASP A 24 -6.45 16.02 7.99
N VAL A 25 -7.04 15.99 6.78
CA VAL A 25 -7.16 14.75 6.00
C VAL A 25 -5.80 14.22 5.53
N SER A 26 -4.84 15.10 5.27
CA SER A 26 -3.48 14.67 4.89
C SER A 26 -2.75 14.02 6.08
N SER A 27 -2.93 14.57 7.28
CA SER A 27 -2.40 14.01 8.53
C SER A 27 -3.03 12.65 8.88
N GLU A 28 -4.35 12.55 8.73
CA GLU A 28 -5.08 11.29 8.90
C GLU A 28 -4.60 10.21 7.93
N ILE A 29 -4.43 10.55 6.63
CA ILE A 29 -3.87 9.62 5.65
C ILE A 29 -2.49 9.13 6.08
N ASN A 30 -1.60 10.03 6.49
CA ASN A 30 -0.24 9.64 6.89
C ASN A 30 -0.26 8.69 8.09
N THR A 31 -1.07 9.00 9.10
CA THR A 31 -1.24 8.16 10.29
C THR A 31 -1.78 6.78 9.93
N ALA A 32 -2.80 6.73 9.07
CA ALA A 32 -3.38 5.48 8.58
C ALA A 32 -2.37 4.67 7.75
N VAL A 33 -1.61 5.32 6.86
CA VAL A 33 -0.55 4.67 6.07
C VAL A 33 0.48 4.03 6.99
N GLU A 34 0.96 4.74 8.00
CA GLU A 34 1.95 4.21 8.94
C GLU A 34 1.41 2.99 9.70
N ALA A 35 0.19 3.08 10.24
CA ALA A 35 -0.43 1.96 10.94
C ALA A 35 -0.61 0.72 10.04
N LEU A 36 -1.06 0.92 8.80
CA LEU A 36 -1.26 -0.15 7.83
C LEU A 36 0.06 -0.80 7.39
N VAL A 37 1.08 0.00 7.10
CA VAL A 37 2.41 -0.49 6.69
C VAL A 37 3.08 -1.23 7.84
N ASN A 38 2.98 -0.74 9.08
CA ASN A 38 3.54 -1.43 10.25
C ASN A 38 2.86 -2.78 10.51
N ASN A 39 1.53 -2.85 10.37
CA ASN A 39 0.80 -4.12 10.47
C ASN A 39 1.20 -5.09 9.35
N PHE A 40 1.32 -4.60 8.12
CA PHE A 40 1.81 -5.40 7.00
C PHE A 40 3.22 -5.93 7.24
N GLU A 41 4.13 -5.09 7.73
CA GLU A 41 5.49 -5.51 8.07
C GLU A 41 5.46 -6.63 9.12
N PHE A 42 4.70 -6.46 10.19
CA PHE A 42 4.55 -7.49 11.22
C PHE A 42 4.03 -8.82 10.64
N GLN A 43 3.02 -8.79 9.77
CA GLN A 43 2.50 -10.00 9.11
C GLN A 43 3.51 -10.62 8.14
N LEU A 44 4.27 -9.80 7.41
CA LEU A 44 5.32 -10.28 6.51
C LEU A 44 6.39 -11.04 7.29
N GLU A 45 6.88 -10.49 8.40
CA GLU A 45 7.88 -11.15 9.26
C GLU A 45 7.35 -12.45 9.88
N TYR A 46 6.09 -12.43 10.33
CA TYR A 46 5.41 -13.62 10.83
C TYR A 46 5.35 -14.71 9.74
N ASN A 47 4.92 -14.35 8.53
CA ASN A 47 4.80 -15.29 7.42
C ASN A 47 6.17 -15.86 7.00
N ILE A 48 7.22 -15.04 6.95
CA ILE A 48 8.59 -15.48 6.66
C ILE A 48 9.07 -16.51 7.68
N THR A 49 8.73 -16.32 8.95
CA THR A 49 9.19 -17.20 10.03
C THR A 49 8.39 -18.50 10.12
N GLU A 50 7.07 -18.43 9.90
CA GLU A 50 6.12 -19.50 10.24
C GLU A 50 5.60 -20.29 9.03
N ILE A 51 5.70 -19.77 7.80
CA ILE A 51 5.19 -20.44 6.60
C ILE A 51 6.36 -20.99 5.78
N ASP A 52 6.43 -22.33 5.64
CA ASP A 52 7.54 -23.04 4.98
C ASP A 52 7.91 -22.48 3.60
N ASN A 53 6.90 -22.14 2.78
CA ASN A 53 7.13 -21.57 1.44
C ASN A 53 7.83 -20.20 1.50
N PHE A 54 7.47 -19.35 2.45
CA PHE A 54 8.12 -18.05 2.62
C PHE A 54 9.51 -18.22 3.23
N LYS A 55 9.66 -19.14 4.18
CA LYS A 55 10.92 -19.44 4.85
C LYS A 55 12.00 -19.90 3.88
N ARG A 56 11.64 -20.70 2.87
CA ARG A 56 12.58 -21.08 1.79
C ARG A 56 13.20 -19.86 1.10
N PHE A 57 12.45 -18.77 0.97
CA PHE A 57 12.88 -17.53 0.34
C PHE A 57 13.16 -16.41 1.35
N GLU A 58 13.40 -16.73 2.63
CA GLU A 58 13.66 -15.76 3.69
C GLU A 58 14.72 -14.73 3.29
N HIS A 59 15.81 -15.20 2.68
CA HIS A 59 16.90 -14.34 2.22
C HIS A 59 16.46 -13.35 1.12
N VAL A 60 15.57 -13.75 0.21
CA VAL A 60 15.01 -12.89 -0.83
C VAL A 60 14.15 -11.80 -0.21
N PHE A 61 13.24 -12.18 0.69
CA PHE A 61 12.40 -11.22 1.40
C PHE A 61 13.22 -10.26 2.26
N HIS A 62 14.27 -10.75 2.93
CA HIS A 62 15.15 -9.93 3.74
C HIS A 62 15.90 -8.89 2.87
N SER A 63 16.43 -9.33 1.72
CA SER A 63 17.09 -8.45 0.75
C SER A 63 16.13 -7.39 0.19
N ALA A 64 14.92 -7.81 -0.17
CA ALA A 64 13.89 -6.96 -0.75
C ALA A 64 13.14 -6.07 0.28
N ARG A 65 13.33 -6.29 1.59
CA ARG A 65 12.46 -5.75 2.67
C ARG A 65 12.16 -4.27 2.52
N LYS A 66 13.20 -3.45 2.36
CA LYS A 66 13.04 -1.99 2.21
C LYS A 66 12.23 -1.63 0.96
N SER A 67 12.49 -2.30 -0.15
CA SER A 67 11.77 -2.10 -1.41
C SER A 67 10.31 -2.53 -1.31
N ILE A 68 10.04 -3.66 -0.64
CA ILE A 68 8.68 -4.13 -0.36
C ILE A 68 7.91 -3.08 0.44
N LEU A 69 8.45 -2.66 1.59
CA LEU A 69 7.77 -1.69 2.47
C LEU A 69 7.57 -0.35 1.78
N SER A 70 8.52 0.10 0.94
CA SER A 70 8.35 1.31 0.13
C SER A 70 7.22 1.16 -0.89
N ALA A 71 7.19 0.07 -1.65
CA ALA A 71 6.17 -0.17 -2.66
C ALA A 71 4.76 -0.27 -2.04
N VAL A 72 4.64 -0.97 -0.92
CA VAL A 72 3.39 -1.07 -0.16
C VAL A 72 2.98 0.31 0.36
N LYS A 73 3.90 1.08 0.96
CA LYS A 73 3.61 2.43 1.45
C LYS A 73 3.11 3.35 0.34
N ASP A 74 3.76 3.32 -0.82
CA ASP A 74 3.39 4.15 -1.98
C ASP A 74 1.99 3.79 -2.50
N GLU A 75 1.71 2.50 -2.66
CA GLU A 75 0.42 2.04 -3.18
C GLU A 75 -0.73 2.30 -2.20
N VAL A 76 -0.50 2.13 -0.90
CA VAL A 76 -1.48 2.47 0.14
C VAL A 76 -1.73 3.98 0.16
N THR A 77 -0.68 4.79 0.13
CA THR A 77 -0.81 6.26 0.11
C THR A 77 -1.59 6.72 -1.11
N LYS A 78 -1.24 6.22 -2.29
CA LYS A 78 -1.91 6.51 -3.56
C LYS A 78 -3.38 6.13 -3.51
N THR A 79 -3.68 4.93 -3.01
CA THR A 79 -5.06 4.43 -2.91
C THR A 79 -5.88 5.29 -1.96
N LEU A 80 -5.38 5.56 -0.74
CA LEU A 80 -6.10 6.36 0.25
C LEU A 80 -6.37 7.78 -0.25
N LYS A 81 -5.37 8.44 -0.86
CA LYS A 81 -5.55 9.77 -1.47
C LYS A 81 -6.63 9.77 -2.56
N SER A 82 -6.60 8.77 -3.45
CA SER A 82 -7.58 8.66 -4.54
C SER A 82 -9.00 8.44 -4.00
N GLN A 83 -9.15 7.60 -2.97
CA GLN A 83 -10.43 7.31 -2.33
C GLN A 83 -11.00 8.54 -1.62
N VAL A 84 -10.19 9.23 -0.82
CA VAL A 84 -10.58 10.48 -0.16
C VAL A 84 -11.06 11.52 -1.19
N ALA A 85 -10.31 11.68 -2.29
CA ALA A 85 -10.70 12.60 -3.35
C ALA A 85 -12.02 12.20 -4.02
N SER A 86 -12.25 10.89 -4.24
CA SER A 86 -13.51 10.41 -4.81
C SER A 86 -14.69 10.65 -3.87
N ARG A 87 -14.54 10.36 -2.58
CA ARG A 87 -15.60 10.59 -1.58
C ARG A 87 -15.99 12.04 -1.49
N LYS A 88 -15.01 12.94 -1.47
CA LYS A 88 -15.24 14.39 -1.47
C LYS A 88 -16.06 14.83 -2.69
N ARG A 89 -15.76 14.28 -3.87
CA ARG A 89 -16.52 14.54 -5.10
C ARG A 89 -17.94 13.95 -5.07
N GLU A 90 -18.13 12.83 -4.41
CA GLU A 90 -19.42 12.15 -4.24
C GLU A 90 -20.26 12.73 -3.08
N GLY A 91 -19.71 13.65 -2.28
CA GLY A 91 -20.38 14.20 -1.10
C GLY A 91 -20.53 13.20 0.05
N ARG A 92 -19.71 12.15 0.08
CA ARG A 92 -19.74 11.09 1.10
C ARG A 92 -18.91 11.47 2.32
N THR A 93 -19.53 11.46 3.50
CA THR A 93 -18.90 11.79 4.79
C THR A 93 -18.85 10.60 5.76
N ASP A 94 -19.38 9.45 5.36
CA ASP A 94 -19.34 8.20 6.11
C ASP A 94 -17.95 7.52 6.06
N GLY A 95 -17.74 6.46 6.85
CA GLY A 95 -16.54 5.60 6.78
C GLY A 95 -15.30 6.10 7.52
N SER A 96 -14.53 5.19 8.12
CA SER A 96 -13.33 5.50 8.92
C SER A 96 -12.07 4.93 8.28
N MET A 97 -10.95 5.66 8.31
CA MET A 97 -9.63 5.12 7.91
C MET A 97 -9.21 3.93 8.77
N ASN A 98 -9.71 3.83 9.99
CA ASN A 98 -9.43 2.71 10.90
C ASN A 98 -10.07 1.39 10.43
N ASP A 99 -11.05 1.45 9.53
CA ASP A 99 -11.69 0.27 8.95
C ASP A 99 -10.92 -0.28 7.73
N VAL A 100 -9.88 0.43 7.28
CA VAL A 100 -9.05 0.02 6.15
C VAL A 100 -8.10 -1.10 6.56
N ASN A 101 -7.92 -2.07 5.68
CA ASN A 101 -7.06 -3.23 5.83
C ASN A 101 -6.29 -3.47 4.53
N LEU A 102 -5.14 -4.12 4.65
CA LEU A 102 -4.32 -4.58 3.54
C LEU A 102 -4.47 -6.09 3.38
N TYR A 103 -4.56 -6.56 2.13
CA TYR A 103 -4.52 -7.99 1.85
C TYR A 103 -3.54 -8.27 0.71
N ALA A 104 -2.57 -9.12 0.98
CA ALA A 104 -1.65 -9.73 0.02
C ALA A 104 -1.92 -11.24 0.02
N ARG A 105 -2.70 -11.72 -0.97
CA ARG A 105 -3.16 -13.12 -0.96
C ARG A 105 -2.25 -14.06 -1.73
N ASN A 106 -1.71 -13.59 -2.85
CA ASN A 106 -0.89 -14.40 -3.74
C ASN A 106 0.51 -13.80 -3.72
N VAL A 107 1.37 -14.36 -2.87
CA VAL A 107 2.76 -13.93 -2.77
C VAL A 107 3.66 -15.03 -3.30
N ASP A 108 4.51 -14.70 -4.26
CA ASP A 108 5.42 -15.65 -4.89
C ASP A 108 6.80 -15.03 -5.14
N VAL A 109 7.80 -15.87 -5.34
CA VAL A 109 9.15 -15.49 -5.73
C VAL A 109 9.49 -16.19 -7.05
N ASP A 110 9.78 -15.40 -8.08
CA ASP A 110 10.10 -15.94 -9.40
C ASP A 110 11.58 -16.32 -9.56
N GLU A 111 11.91 -16.94 -10.70
CA GLU A 111 13.29 -17.34 -11.05
C GLU A 111 14.28 -16.17 -11.10
N GLY A 112 13.79 -14.94 -11.32
CA GLY A 112 14.57 -13.72 -11.29
C GLY A 112 14.76 -13.15 -9.88
N MET A 113 14.41 -13.90 -8.84
CA MET A 113 14.43 -13.47 -7.44
C MET A 113 13.54 -12.25 -7.17
N ARG A 114 12.48 -12.05 -7.95
CA ARG A 114 11.52 -10.96 -7.73
C ARG A 114 10.37 -11.44 -6.87
N VAL A 115 9.96 -10.61 -5.93
CA VAL A 115 8.80 -10.87 -5.07
C VAL A 115 7.57 -10.30 -5.76
N HIS A 116 6.57 -11.15 -5.97
CA HIS A 116 5.27 -10.80 -6.53
C HIS A 116 4.24 -10.76 -5.42
N PHE A 117 3.48 -9.67 -5.33
CA PHE A 117 2.24 -9.59 -4.57
C PHE A 117 1.11 -9.44 -5.58
N GLU A 118 0.55 -10.56 -6.02
CA GLU A 118 -0.64 -10.55 -6.87
C GLU A 118 -1.89 -10.36 -6.02
N ASP A 119 -2.87 -9.66 -6.58
CA ASP A 119 -4.10 -9.27 -5.89
C ASP A 119 -3.85 -8.49 -4.58
N PHE A 120 -2.79 -7.67 -4.54
CA PHE A 120 -2.59 -6.74 -3.44
C PHE A 120 -3.76 -5.76 -3.40
N SER A 121 -4.31 -5.58 -2.21
CA SER A 121 -5.54 -4.82 -2.04
C SER A 121 -5.56 -4.00 -0.77
N VAL A 122 -6.14 -2.81 -0.90
CA VAL A 122 -6.43 -1.87 0.18
C VAL A 122 -7.95 -1.76 0.24
N TYR A 123 -8.56 -2.15 1.36
CA TYR A 123 -10.01 -2.22 1.47
C TYR A 123 -10.48 -1.80 2.86
N GLY A 124 -11.54 -1.00 2.91
CA GLY A 124 -12.23 -0.66 4.16
C GLY A 124 -13.75 -0.71 4.02
N LYS A 125 -14.44 -1.21 5.05
CA LYS A 125 -15.91 -1.19 5.07
C LYS A 125 -16.38 0.27 5.13
N GLY A 126 -17.36 0.63 4.30
CA GLY A 126 -17.79 2.03 4.19
C GLY A 126 -16.82 2.94 3.42
N TRP A 127 -15.73 2.41 2.86
CA TRP A 127 -14.98 3.04 1.77
C TRP A 127 -15.68 2.72 0.44
N SER A 128 -15.07 2.92 -0.74
CA SER A 128 -15.75 2.73 -2.05
C SER A 128 -16.53 1.41 -2.22
N GLY A 129 -16.33 0.43 -1.32
CA GLY A 129 -16.96 -0.88 -1.35
C GLY A 129 -16.31 -1.80 -2.39
N LYS A 130 -15.35 -1.27 -3.16
CA LYS A 130 -14.57 -1.99 -4.14
C LYS A 130 -13.19 -2.23 -3.56
N GLN A 131 -12.82 -3.50 -3.42
CA GLN A 131 -11.47 -3.91 -3.11
C GLN A 131 -10.57 -3.43 -4.27
N THR A 132 -9.51 -2.66 -3.98
CA THR A 132 -8.50 -2.39 -5.02
C THR A 132 -7.79 -3.70 -5.34
N CYS A 133 -7.36 -3.88 -6.58
CA CYS A 133 -6.55 -5.02 -6.96
C CYS A 133 -5.41 -4.49 -7.80
N THR A 134 -4.19 -4.71 -7.32
CA THR A 134 -2.96 -4.29 -7.97
C THR A 134 -1.92 -5.39 -7.81
N THR A 135 -1.00 -5.46 -8.77
CA THR A 135 0.13 -6.37 -8.71
C THR A 135 1.37 -5.55 -8.36
N LEU A 136 2.06 -5.93 -7.29
CA LEU A 136 3.37 -5.37 -6.95
C LEU A 136 4.45 -6.38 -7.34
N VAL A 137 5.43 -5.94 -8.12
CA VAL A 137 6.61 -6.74 -8.48
C VAL A 137 7.83 -6.01 -7.94
N ILE A 138 8.56 -6.65 -7.04
CA ILE A 138 9.69 -6.05 -6.33
C ILE A 138 10.95 -6.83 -6.62
N ASP A 139 11.95 -6.13 -7.15
CA ASP A 139 13.30 -6.66 -7.34
C ASP A 139 13.99 -6.78 -5.97
N SER A 140 14.52 -7.98 -5.67
CA SER A 140 15.28 -8.23 -4.44
C SER A 140 16.72 -7.75 -4.52
N GLY A 141 17.21 -7.41 -5.72
CA GLY A 141 18.61 -7.08 -5.98
C GLY A 141 19.53 -8.29 -5.98
N LEU A 142 19.00 -9.51 -5.88
CA LEU A 142 19.75 -10.75 -5.91
C LEU A 142 19.86 -11.30 -7.34
N ALA A 143 20.98 -11.94 -7.64
CA ALA A 143 21.12 -12.70 -8.87
C ALA A 143 20.36 -14.03 -8.78
N PRO A 144 19.83 -14.55 -9.90
CA PRO A 144 19.30 -15.92 -9.96
C PRO A 144 20.37 -16.92 -9.51
N GLU A 145 19.97 -18.01 -8.85
CA GLU A 145 20.88 -19.03 -8.27
C GLU A 145 21.68 -19.85 -9.32
N GLY A 146 21.70 -19.47 -10.59
CA GLY A 146 22.36 -20.22 -11.68
C GLY A 146 23.31 -19.38 -12.51
N ASP A 147 24.58 -19.25 -12.07
CA ASP A 147 25.75 -19.11 -12.97
C ASP A 147 27.14 -19.17 -12.27
N SER A 148 27.24 -19.51 -10.98
CA SER A 148 28.54 -19.51 -10.27
C SER A 148 29.36 -20.81 -10.38
N GLN A 149 29.13 -21.64 -11.41
CA GLN A 149 29.96 -22.82 -11.69
C GLN A 149 30.43 -22.87 -13.15
N LYS A 150 31.27 -21.92 -13.55
CA LYS A 150 32.28 -22.19 -14.58
C LYS A 150 33.65 -22.19 -13.93
N LYS A 151 34.19 -23.41 -13.80
CA LYS A 151 35.54 -23.75 -13.36
C LYS A 151 36.59 -22.86 -14.03
N GLU A 152 37.37 -22.14 -13.25
CA GLU A 152 38.77 -21.87 -13.59
C GLU A 152 39.60 -23.03 -13.01
N GLU A 153 39.72 -24.09 -13.81
CA GLU A 153 40.72 -25.14 -13.61
C GLU A 153 41.80 -24.85 -14.67
N GLU A 154 42.67 -23.89 -14.36
CA GLU A 154 43.87 -23.61 -15.15
C GLU A 154 44.91 -24.68 -14.77
N VAL A 155 44.92 -25.78 -15.54
CA VAL A 155 45.91 -26.85 -15.40
C VAL A 155 47.24 -26.35 -15.95
N GLU A 156 48.27 -26.39 -15.10
CA GLU A 156 49.67 -26.20 -15.44
C GLU A 156 50.07 -27.04 -16.66
N GLU A 157 50.57 -26.41 -17.72
CA GLU A 157 51.40 -27.09 -18.70
C GLU A 157 52.86 -26.69 -18.46
N GLN A 158 53.54 -27.50 -17.64
CA GLN A 158 55.00 -27.59 -17.66
C GLN A 158 55.43 -28.19 -18.99
N VAL A 159 56.20 -27.45 -19.79
CA VAL A 159 57.01 -28.02 -20.87
C VAL A 159 58.47 -27.94 -20.47
N VAL A 160 59.06 -29.14 -20.45
CA VAL A 160 60.43 -29.54 -20.10
C VAL A 160 61.49 -28.81 -20.92
#